data_AF-A0A239V9M6-F1
#
_entry.id   AF-A0A239V9M6-F1
#
_cell.length_a   1.000
_cell.length_b   1.000
_cell.length_c   1.000
_cell.angle_alpha   90.00
_cell.angle_beta   90.00
_cell.angle_gamma   90.00
#
_symmetry.space_group_name_H-M   'P 1'
#
loop_
_entity.id
_entity.type
_entity.pdbx_description
1 polymer ?
#
loop_
_entity_poly.entity_id
_entity_poly.type
_entity_poly.pdbx_seq_one_letter_code
_entity_poly.pdbx_strand_id
1 'polypeptide(L)'
;MTQPRNTPPQTSTTDHLWERPVPNIGDTSSAAQRAETLNGWAYPTSAQAALRDIITSRRDVRRFRPDPLPEDLIQYILESAHLGPSVGHSQPWRFIIVTDPSTRDHAALMAERAKIAQAQNMTTDRGSQLLDLKVEGIREAPIGIIVACDRRAPAPGVLGRATFPDADLWSCAAAMQNMWLTARAAGLGMGWVTLFQPDELAQLVDLPQNVEPLGWLCIGWPDELPPSPGLERRAWSKRLPLEPLIMRERWNGSTPAPTSHLHAPDQNAHVATYDEADLLLTAPGSLGKLDIAINKIITAGRINFTTATLVTACADHPVHDLGVTAFPNSITRVVAEAGIAGKAVGTTMAAANGFDSIIIDCGVGTSSDSSPLTAADHIHRPTGPRGDIMHTDALTPLDVDMLITAGRTHGNTLADQGLVLLGEVGLGNTTIAAALTAATIGIPAHKAVGLGTASDTAMLERKTHVVRAALERIGLPEGKKAPASITSAELLTHLGGGEFAYLYGLILGTAEKSGIVVLDGLATSIPALLATREEPGVAAYLVAGQASREFSHQAVLQELGLEALIDARFRAGEGVGAILGATMLLTGLTVRRDSARTA
;
A
#
# COMPACT_ATOMS: atom_id res chain seq x y z
N MET A 1 17.35 34.17 61.58
CA MET A 1 18.25 34.55 60.47
C MET A 1 18.54 33.29 59.67
N THR A 2 17.61 32.83 58.82
CA THR A 2 17.59 33.07 57.35
C THR A 2 18.88 32.64 56.64
N GLN A 3 18.92 31.40 56.17
CA GLN A 3 19.65 31.04 54.95
C GLN A 3 18.64 30.73 53.84
N PRO A 4 18.83 31.26 52.62
CA PRO A 4 17.85 31.14 51.54
C PRO A 4 17.91 29.77 50.88
N ARG A 5 16.74 29.34 50.40
CA ARG A 5 16.52 28.18 49.55
C ARG A 5 17.36 28.32 48.28
N ASN A 6 18.06 27.25 47.90
CA ASN A 6 18.58 27.11 46.54
C ASN A 6 17.40 27.11 45.57
N THR A 7 17.25 28.23 44.86
CA THR A 7 16.41 28.35 43.67
C THR A 7 16.92 27.34 42.63
N PRO A 8 16.06 26.55 41.96
CA PRO A 8 16.50 25.82 40.78
C PRO A 8 17.01 26.82 39.74
N PRO A 9 18.02 26.47 38.92
CA PRO A 9 18.46 27.37 37.87
C PRO A 9 17.27 27.68 36.97
N GLN A 10 16.95 28.96 36.83
CA GLN A 10 16.09 29.45 35.77
C GLN A 10 16.78 29.13 34.45
N THR A 11 16.36 28.05 33.79
CA THR A 11 16.74 27.77 32.40
C THR A 11 16.02 28.78 31.52
N SER A 12 16.64 29.95 31.33
CA SER A 12 16.39 30.76 30.14
C SER A 12 17.08 30.09 28.95
N THR A 13 16.55 28.97 28.48
CA THR A 13 16.99 28.39 27.21
C THR A 13 16.23 29.11 26.11
N THR A 14 16.80 30.19 25.61
CA THR A 14 16.64 30.48 24.18
C THR A 14 17.20 29.25 23.46
N ASP A 15 16.34 28.43 22.86
CA ASP A 15 16.77 27.26 22.09
C ASP A 15 17.85 27.72 21.09
N HIS A 16 19.08 27.30 21.33
CA HIS A 16 20.17 27.55 20.41
C HIS A 16 19.87 26.76 19.14
N LEU A 17 19.46 27.46 18.09
CA LEU A 17 19.28 26.88 16.77
C LEU A 17 20.65 26.58 16.16
N TRP A 18 20.77 25.38 15.62
CA TRP A 18 21.99 24.90 14.99
C TRP A 18 21.98 25.21 13.50
N GLU A 19 23.15 25.26 12.88
CA GLU A 19 23.23 25.39 11.43
C GLU A 19 22.67 24.12 10.77
N ARG A 20 21.77 24.28 9.80
CA ARG A 20 21.19 23.13 9.09
C ARG A 20 22.29 22.41 8.30
N PRO A 21 22.44 21.08 8.45
CA PRO A 21 23.35 20.33 7.62
C PRO A 21 22.85 20.34 6.17
N VAL A 22 23.52 21.11 5.30
CA VAL A 22 23.24 21.13 3.86
C VAL A 22 24.06 20.03 3.19
N PRO A 23 23.43 19.06 2.48
CA PRO A 23 24.18 17.99 1.86
C PRO A 23 25.00 18.52 0.68
N ASN A 24 26.24 18.02 0.55
CA ASN A 24 27.10 18.33 -0.62
C ASN A 24 26.62 17.63 -1.91
N ILE A 25 25.72 16.65 -1.79
CA ILE A 25 25.16 15.86 -2.88
C ILE A 25 23.65 15.72 -2.64
N GLY A 26 22.83 16.10 -3.61
CA GLY A 26 21.38 15.99 -3.55
C GLY A 26 20.68 17.34 -3.44
N ASP A 27 19.45 17.34 -2.92
CA ASP A 27 18.65 18.55 -2.74
C ASP A 27 19.20 19.39 -1.58
N THR A 28 19.69 20.59 -1.90
CA THR A 28 20.22 21.54 -0.92
C THR A 28 19.13 22.41 -0.30
N SER A 29 17.87 22.32 -0.74
CA SER A 29 16.76 23.10 -0.18
C SER A 29 16.12 22.42 1.04
N SER A 30 15.53 23.19 1.95
CA SER A 30 14.66 22.68 3.03
C SER A 30 13.20 22.64 2.61
N ALA A 31 12.37 21.85 3.30
CA ALA A 31 10.92 21.86 3.06
C ALA A 31 10.31 23.25 3.22
N ALA A 32 10.73 24.01 4.24
CA ALA A 32 10.32 25.40 4.46
C ALA A 32 10.62 26.30 3.24
N GLN A 33 11.84 26.22 2.68
CA GLN A 33 12.23 27.00 1.50
C GLN A 33 11.38 26.63 0.27
N ARG A 34 11.01 25.36 0.12
CA ARG A 34 10.14 24.91 -0.98
C ARG A 34 8.70 25.38 -0.81
N ALA A 35 8.24 25.56 0.44
CA ALA A 35 6.88 26.02 0.75
C ALA A 35 6.67 27.53 0.54
N GLU A 36 7.74 28.35 0.59
CA GLU A 36 7.65 29.81 0.47
C GLU A 36 7.06 30.30 -0.87
N THR A 37 7.25 29.54 -1.95
CA THR A 37 6.75 29.95 -3.28
C THR A 37 6.07 28.78 -4.01
N LEU A 38 4.74 28.81 -4.06
CA LEU A 38 3.94 27.83 -4.81
C LEU A 38 4.37 27.71 -6.29
N ASN A 39 4.85 28.81 -6.88
CA ASN A 39 5.30 28.86 -8.27
C ASN A 39 6.83 28.84 -8.42
N GLY A 40 7.59 28.53 -7.36
CA GLY A 40 9.06 28.59 -7.37
C GLY A 40 9.73 27.71 -8.44
N TRP A 41 9.02 26.69 -8.91
CA TRP A 41 9.46 25.74 -9.94
C TRP A 41 8.87 26.02 -11.34
N ALA A 42 8.10 27.10 -11.51
CA ALA A 42 7.48 27.41 -12.80
C ALA A 42 8.52 27.98 -13.79
N TYR A 43 8.58 27.40 -15.00
CA TYR A 43 9.34 27.98 -16.10
C TYR A 43 8.76 29.32 -16.55
N PRO A 44 9.55 30.21 -17.20
CA PRO A 44 9.05 31.45 -17.78
C PRO A 44 7.87 31.20 -18.73
N THR A 45 6.94 32.15 -18.81
CA THR A 45 5.73 32.06 -19.66
C THR A 45 6.04 31.81 -21.13
N SER A 46 7.17 32.29 -21.64
CA SER A 46 7.66 32.01 -22.99
C SER A 46 7.97 30.53 -23.23
N ALA A 47 8.61 29.86 -22.26
CA ALA A 47 8.88 28.43 -22.33
C ALA A 47 7.59 27.61 -22.24
N GLN A 48 6.63 28.03 -21.39
CA GLN A 48 5.31 27.40 -21.31
C GLN A 48 4.54 27.52 -22.63
N ALA A 49 4.62 28.68 -23.29
CA ALA A 49 4.02 28.90 -24.62
C ALA A 49 4.68 28.03 -25.69
N ALA A 50 6.02 27.98 -25.73
CA ALA A 50 6.76 27.13 -26.66
C ALA A 50 6.39 25.63 -26.51
N LEU A 51 6.29 25.14 -25.28
CA LEU A 51 5.85 23.77 -25.00
C LEU A 51 4.43 23.51 -25.56
N ARG A 52 3.50 24.45 -25.34
CA ARG A 52 2.13 24.36 -25.87
C ARG A 52 2.13 24.33 -27.40
N ASP A 53 2.92 25.17 -28.05
CA ASP A 53 3.00 25.23 -29.51
C ASP A 53 3.55 23.93 -30.10
N ILE A 54 4.57 23.33 -29.48
CA ILE A 54 5.11 22.02 -29.90
C ILE A 54 4.05 20.92 -29.76
N ILE A 55 3.40 20.81 -28.60
CA ILE A 55 2.37 19.79 -28.33
C ILE A 55 1.20 19.92 -29.30
N THR A 56 0.72 21.15 -29.53
CA THR A 56 -0.45 21.39 -30.39
C THR A 56 -0.14 21.31 -31.88
N SER A 57 1.10 21.57 -32.31
CA SER A 57 1.50 21.54 -33.72
C SER A 57 2.11 20.21 -34.18
N ARG A 58 2.48 19.30 -33.26
CA ARG A 58 2.90 17.92 -33.59
C ARG A 58 1.85 17.21 -34.46
N ARG A 59 2.30 16.53 -35.52
CA ARG A 59 1.45 15.78 -36.45
C ARG A 59 2.00 14.37 -36.67
N ASP A 60 1.11 13.48 -37.07
CA ASP A 60 1.48 12.23 -37.72
C ASP A 60 1.78 12.53 -39.19
N VAL A 61 3.06 12.79 -39.47
CA VAL A 61 3.55 13.14 -40.81
C VAL A 61 3.74 11.88 -41.62
N ARG A 62 3.21 11.89 -42.84
CA ARG A 62 3.25 10.71 -43.72
C ARG A 62 3.92 10.99 -45.05
N ARG A 63 4.23 12.26 -45.34
CA ARG A 63 4.96 12.67 -46.53
C ARG A 63 6.27 13.32 -46.17
N PHE A 64 7.35 12.83 -46.76
CA PHE A 64 8.71 13.22 -46.43
C PHE A 64 9.48 13.55 -47.69
N ARG A 65 10.36 14.55 -47.58
CA ARG A 65 11.37 14.81 -48.59
C ARG A 65 12.48 13.74 -48.50
N PRO A 66 13.16 13.43 -49.61
CA PRO A 66 14.24 12.42 -49.62
C PRO A 66 15.55 12.93 -49.00
N ASP A 67 15.63 14.20 -48.64
CA ASP A 67 16.83 14.80 -48.04
C ASP A 67 17.27 14.02 -46.78
N PRO A 68 18.56 13.62 -46.67
CA PRO A 68 19.05 12.88 -45.52
C PRO A 68 18.99 13.72 -44.24
N LEU A 69 18.90 13.04 -43.10
CA LEU A 69 19.00 13.68 -41.78
C LEU A 69 20.48 13.72 -41.34
N PRO A 70 20.96 14.86 -40.80
CA PRO A 70 22.24 14.92 -40.12
C PRO A 70 22.30 13.96 -38.92
N GLU A 71 23.45 13.32 -38.70
CA GLU A 71 23.63 12.31 -37.64
C GLU A 71 23.45 12.89 -36.23
N ASP A 72 23.93 14.12 -36.01
CA ASP A 72 23.75 14.86 -34.76
C ASP A 72 22.27 15.11 -34.44
N LEU A 73 21.44 15.29 -35.45
CA LEU A 73 20.00 15.47 -35.28
C LEU A 73 19.29 14.15 -34.93
N ILE A 74 19.73 13.03 -35.49
CA ILE A 74 19.25 11.69 -35.11
C ILE A 74 19.61 11.42 -33.65
N GLN A 75 20.88 11.65 -33.30
CA GLN A 75 21.38 11.49 -31.94
C GLN A 75 20.59 12.36 -30.95
N TYR A 76 20.35 13.63 -31.28
CA TYR A 76 19.56 14.55 -30.44
C TYR A 76 18.12 14.04 -30.17
N ILE A 77 17.48 13.42 -31.18
CA ILE A 77 16.16 12.80 -31.03
C ILE A 77 16.24 11.58 -30.10
N LEU A 78 17.24 10.71 -30.27
CA LEU A 78 17.42 9.50 -29.45
C LEU A 78 17.77 9.84 -28.00
N GLU A 79 18.62 10.84 -27.78
CA GLU A 79 18.92 11.37 -26.44
C GLU A 79 17.67 11.91 -25.76
N SER A 80 16.83 12.65 -26.50
CA SER A 80 15.53 13.11 -25.97
C SER A 80 14.60 11.94 -25.61
N ALA A 81 14.60 10.88 -26.41
CA ALA A 81 13.88 9.64 -26.10
C ALA A 81 14.37 9.02 -24.79
N HIS A 82 15.69 8.97 -24.62
CA HIS A 82 16.36 8.38 -23.48
C HIS A 82 16.11 9.13 -22.17
N LEU A 83 15.78 10.42 -22.23
CA LEU A 83 15.30 11.22 -21.10
C LEU A 83 13.85 10.89 -20.69
N GLY A 84 13.18 9.95 -21.36
CA GLY A 84 11.84 9.50 -21.01
C GLY A 84 11.79 8.85 -19.61
N PRO A 85 10.69 9.03 -18.86
CA PRO A 85 10.51 8.30 -17.60
C PRO A 85 10.40 6.79 -17.88
N SER A 86 10.96 5.98 -16.99
CA SER A 86 10.81 4.52 -17.05
C SER A 86 10.49 3.90 -15.69
N VAL A 87 9.62 2.90 -15.71
CA VAL A 87 9.24 2.14 -14.51
C VAL A 87 10.49 1.55 -13.87
N GLY A 88 10.68 1.78 -12.57
CA GLY A 88 11.84 1.31 -11.82
C GLY A 88 13.20 1.70 -12.42
N HIS A 89 13.27 2.79 -13.18
CA HIS A 89 14.47 3.21 -13.92
C HIS A 89 15.01 2.15 -14.91
N SER A 90 14.11 1.34 -15.48
CA SER A 90 14.45 0.16 -16.29
C SER A 90 14.95 0.46 -17.72
N GLN A 91 14.62 1.63 -18.27
CA GLN A 91 15.03 2.06 -19.62
C GLN A 91 14.87 0.94 -20.68
N PRO A 92 13.67 0.37 -20.85
CA PRO A 92 13.50 -0.88 -21.58
C PRO A 92 13.60 -0.74 -23.10
N TRP A 93 13.63 0.48 -23.63
CA TRP A 93 13.62 0.73 -25.07
C TRP A 93 14.92 0.28 -25.77
N ARG A 94 14.75 -0.22 -27.00
CA ARG A 94 15.79 -0.43 -28.01
C ARG A 94 15.37 0.32 -29.25
N PHE A 95 16.28 1.13 -29.80
CA PHE A 95 16.06 1.89 -31.03
C PHE A 95 16.85 1.26 -32.16
N ILE A 96 16.17 0.66 -33.13
CA ILE A 96 16.80 0.11 -34.34
C ILE A 96 16.63 1.13 -35.46
N ILE A 97 17.73 1.77 -35.86
CA ILE A 97 17.74 2.75 -36.96
C ILE A 97 17.81 1.98 -38.28
N VAL A 98 16.90 2.28 -39.20
CA VAL A 98 16.79 1.64 -40.50
C VAL A 98 16.88 2.68 -41.62
N THR A 99 17.96 2.59 -42.39
CA THR A 99 18.19 3.39 -43.61
C THR A 99 18.16 2.54 -44.88
N ASP A 100 18.33 1.22 -44.75
CA ASP A 100 18.32 0.25 -45.84
C ASP A 100 16.98 0.25 -46.60
N PRO A 101 16.96 0.51 -47.92
CA PRO A 101 15.74 0.46 -48.72
C PRO A 101 15.05 -0.91 -48.70
N SER A 102 15.80 -2.03 -48.67
CA SER A 102 15.19 -3.35 -48.71
C SER A 102 14.36 -3.64 -47.46
N THR A 103 14.91 -3.30 -46.29
CA THR A 103 14.20 -3.41 -45.01
C THR A 103 12.95 -2.53 -45.00
N ARG A 104 13.06 -1.28 -45.51
CA ARG A 104 11.91 -0.38 -45.65
C ARG A 104 10.83 -0.94 -46.58
N ASP A 105 11.21 -1.57 -47.68
CA ASP A 105 10.26 -2.17 -48.63
C ASP A 105 9.49 -3.34 -48.02
N HIS A 106 10.16 -4.18 -47.24
CA HIS A 106 9.50 -5.26 -46.50
C HIS A 106 8.52 -4.70 -45.47
N ALA A 107 8.93 -3.72 -44.66
CA ALA A 107 8.06 -3.09 -43.67
C ALA A 107 6.86 -2.36 -44.32
N ALA A 108 7.07 -1.69 -45.46
CA ALA A 108 5.98 -1.06 -46.21
C ALA A 108 4.99 -2.08 -46.79
N LEU A 109 5.45 -3.25 -47.22
CA LEU A 109 4.57 -4.35 -47.64
C LEU A 109 3.74 -4.89 -46.46
N MET A 110 4.34 -5.02 -45.27
CA MET A 110 3.61 -5.40 -44.05
C MET A 110 2.50 -4.37 -43.73
N ALA A 111 2.82 -3.07 -43.82
CA ALA A 111 1.88 -1.98 -43.64
C ALA A 111 0.68 -2.04 -44.58
N GLU A 112 0.92 -2.25 -45.87
CA GLU A 112 -0.15 -2.33 -46.86
C GLU A 112 -1.02 -3.58 -46.67
N ARG A 113 -0.42 -4.74 -46.38
CA ARG A 113 -1.15 -5.98 -46.08
C ARG A 113 -2.04 -5.81 -44.85
N ALA A 114 -1.51 -5.24 -43.77
CA ALA A 114 -2.26 -5.01 -42.54
C ALA A 114 -3.41 -4.02 -42.74
N LYS A 115 -3.19 -2.96 -43.51
CA LYS A 115 -4.23 -1.98 -43.88
C LYS A 115 -5.37 -2.63 -44.65
N ILE A 116 -5.07 -3.46 -45.66
CA ILE A 116 -6.09 -4.20 -46.43
C ILE A 116 -6.87 -5.16 -45.52
N ALA A 117 -6.17 -5.94 -44.69
CA ALA A 117 -6.80 -6.87 -43.75
C ALA A 117 -7.70 -6.14 -42.74
N GLN A 118 -7.29 -4.97 -42.24
CA GLN A 118 -8.11 -4.16 -41.35
C GLN A 118 -9.36 -3.63 -42.05
N ALA A 119 -9.25 -3.17 -43.31
CA ALA A 119 -10.39 -2.69 -44.09
C ALA A 119 -11.45 -3.77 -44.32
N GLN A 120 -11.03 -5.04 -44.50
CA GLN A 120 -11.94 -6.19 -44.65
C GLN A 120 -12.77 -6.48 -43.38
N ASN A 121 -12.28 -6.07 -42.22
CA ASN A 121 -12.99 -6.23 -40.94
C ASN A 121 -13.90 -5.03 -40.60
N MET A 122 -14.09 -4.09 -41.54
CA MET A 122 -14.94 -2.91 -41.39
C MET A 122 -16.18 -3.00 -42.29
N THR A 123 -17.13 -2.08 -42.09
CA THR A 123 -18.21 -1.88 -43.07
C THR A 123 -17.64 -1.42 -44.40
N THR A 124 -18.29 -1.72 -45.52
CA THR A 124 -17.79 -1.42 -46.87
C THR A 124 -17.35 0.05 -47.04
N ASP A 125 -18.16 0.99 -46.55
CA ASP A 125 -17.86 2.41 -46.64
C ASP A 125 -16.65 2.81 -45.78
N ARG A 126 -16.54 2.29 -44.55
CA ARG A 126 -15.40 2.56 -43.66
C ARG A 126 -14.12 1.90 -44.16
N GLY A 127 -14.21 0.70 -44.69
CA GLY A 127 -13.08 0.00 -45.31
C GLY A 127 -12.55 0.78 -46.51
N SER A 128 -13.41 1.24 -47.41
CA SER A 128 -13.02 2.07 -48.56
C SER A 128 -12.36 3.38 -48.13
N GLN A 129 -12.93 4.07 -47.12
CA GLN A 129 -12.31 5.26 -46.54
C GLN A 129 -10.93 4.99 -45.94
N LEU A 130 -10.71 3.84 -45.28
CA LEU A 130 -9.40 3.46 -44.74
C LEU A 130 -8.39 3.25 -45.89
N LEU A 131 -8.81 2.61 -46.97
CA LEU A 131 -7.97 2.34 -48.14
C LEU A 131 -7.53 3.63 -48.83
N ASP A 132 -8.36 4.68 -48.83
CA ASP A 132 -8.01 6.01 -49.38
C ASP A 132 -7.03 6.81 -48.50
N LEU A 133 -6.84 6.43 -47.22
CA LEU A 133 -5.91 7.10 -46.33
C LEU A 133 -4.47 6.68 -46.64
N LYS A 134 -3.58 7.67 -46.81
CA LYS A 134 -2.16 7.44 -46.58
C LYS A 134 -1.96 7.30 -45.07
N VAL A 135 -1.49 6.13 -44.63
CA VAL A 135 -1.38 5.72 -43.21
C VAL A 135 0.06 5.49 -42.77
N GLU A 136 1.01 5.52 -43.71
CA GLU A 136 2.44 5.33 -43.48
C GLU A 136 3.26 6.28 -44.37
N GLY A 137 4.56 6.34 -44.10
CA GLY A 137 5.56 7.05 -44.92
C GLY A 137 6.91 6.34 -44.93
N ILE A 138 6.92 5.01 -44.77
CA ILE A 138 8.09 4.15 -44.55
C ILE A 138 9.08 4.27 -45.71
N ARG A 139 8.58 4.24 -46.96
CA ARG A 139 9.44 4.38 -48.15
C ARG A 139 9.97 5.80 -48.37
N GLU A 140 9.17 6.80 -48.01
CA GLU A 140 9.48 8.22 -48.26
C GLU A 140 10.44 8.78 -47.21
N ALA A 141 10.30 8.36 -45.96
CA ALA A 141 11.15 8.84 -44.88
C ALA A 141 12.60 8.41 -45.11
N PRO A 142 13.58 9.34 -44.97
CA PRO A 142 14.99 9.00 -45.07
C PRO A 142 15.43 8.02 -43.97
N ILE A 143 14.75 8.00 -42.83
CA ILE A 143 15.05 7.11 -41.69
C ILE A 143 13.76 6.51 -41.12
N GLY A 144 13.81 5.20 -40.86
CA GLY A 144 12.91 4.50 -39.96
C GLY A 144 13.58 4.23 -38.62
N ILE A 145 12.86 4.33 -37.52
CA ILE A 145 13.32 3.87 -36.21
C ILE A 145 12.28 2.90 -35.66
N ILE A 146 12.67 1.63 -35.49
CA ILE A 146 11.85 0.66 -34.78
C ILE A 146 12.14 0.81 -33.29
N VAL A 147 11.09 1.00 -32.50
CA VAL A 147 11.20 1.03 -31.04
C VAL A 147 10.72 -0.31 -30.51
N ALA A 148 11.59 -1.01 -29.78
CA ALA A 148 11.27 -2.29 -29.15
C ALA A 148 11.44 -2.22 -27.63
N CYS A 149 10.60 -2.94 -26.89
CA CYS A 149 10.67 -3.08 -25.43
C CYS A 149 11.44 -4.35 -25.09
N ASP A 150 12.59 -4.24 -24.43
CA ASP A 150 13.35 -5.37 -23.91
C ASP A 150 12.74 -5.84 -22.57
N ARG A 151 11.98 -6.93 -22.63
CA ARG A 151 11.21 -7.46 -21.50
C ARG A 151 11.91 -8.59 -20.76
N ARG A 152 13.18 -8.87 -21.12
CA ARG A 152 13.97 -10.00 -20.61
C ARG A 152 14.34 -9.86 -19.13
N ALA A 153 14.38 -8.65 -18.59
CA ALA A 153 14.55 -8.44 -17.15
C ALA A 153 13.33 -9.04 -16.38
N PRO A 154 13.51 -9.80 -15.29
CA PRO A 154 12.38 -10.34 -14.54
C PRO A 154 11.53 -9.25 -13.89
N ALA A 155 10.21 -9.30 -14.07
CA ALA A 155 9.27 -8.34 -13.48
C ALA A 155 9.39 -8.17 -11.94
N PRO A 156 9.61 -9.23 -11.13
CA PRO A 156 9.81 -9.07 -9.69
C PRO A 156 11.03 -8.21 -9.30
N GLY A 157 12.03 -8.12 -10.18
CA GLY A 157 13.25 -7.35 -9.95
C GLY A 157 13.16 -5.87 -10.36
N VAL A 158 12.02 -5.44 -10.91
CA VAL A 158 11.82 -4.07 -11.39
C VAL A 158 10.68 -3.42 -10.60
N LEU A 159 11.02 -2.38 -9.83
CA LEU A 159 10.08 -1.60 -9.03
C LEU A 159 8.89 -1.14 -9.89
N GLY A 160 7.66 -1.45 -9.47
CA GLY A 160 6.42 -1.14 -10.18
C GLY A 160 5.99 -2.19 -11.21
N ARG A 161 6.93 -2.91 -11.86
CA ARG A 161 6.59 -3.97 -12.82
C ARG A 161 6.13 -5.26 -12.14
N ALA A 162 6.59 -5.50 -10.91
CA ALA A 162 6.15 -6.63 -10.09
C ALA A 162 4.64 -6.64 -9.86
N THR A 163 4.02 -5.46 -9.78
CA THR A 163 2.57 -5.27 -9.59
C THR A 163 1.85 -4.93 -10.90
N PHE A 164 2.53 -4.27 -11.85
CA PHE A 164 1.97 -3.93 -13.16
C PHE A 164 2.94 -4.32 -14.31
N PRO A 165 2.83 -5.55 -14.86
CA PRO A 165 3.82 -6.11 -15.79
C PRO A 165 4.10 -5.31 -17.07
N ASP A 166 3.10 -4.58 -17.60
CA ASP A 166 3.17 -3.82 -18.86
C ASP A 166 3.65 -2.37 -18.70
N ALA A 167 4.06 -1.98 -17.49
CA ALA A 167 4.57 -0.63 -17.25
C ALA A 167 5.85 -0.30 -18.07
N ASP A 168 6.57 -1.32 -18.53
CA ASP A 168 7.72 -1.20 -19.42
C ASP A 168 7.32 -0.73 -20.84
N LEU A 169 6.19 -1.19 -21.37
CA LEU A 169 5.65 -0.74 -22.66
C LEU A 169 5.31 0.76 -22.64
N TRP A 170 4.74 1.26 -21.55
CA TRP A 170 4.41 2.68 -21.42
C TRP A 170 5.64 3.56 -21.25
N SER A 171 6.70 3.01 -20.66
CA SER A 171 8.01 3.67 -20.62
C SER A 171 8.54 3.92 -22.03
N CYS A 172 8.39 2.93 -22.94
CA CYS A 172 8.72 3.11 -24.35
C CYS A 172 7.79 4.13 -25.03
N ALA A 173 6.50 4.14 -24.72
CA ALA A 173 5.56 5.13 -25.25
C ALA A 173 5.93 6.57 -24.85
N ALA A 174 6.39 6.79 -23.62
CA ALA A 174 6.89 8.09 -23.17
C ALA A 174 8.17 8.51 -23.94
N ALA A 175 9.11 7.59 -24.13
CA ALA A 175 10.31 7.83 -24.94
C ALA A 175 9.96 8.22 -26.39
N MET A 176 9.03 7.50 -27.03
CA MET A 176 8.54 7.84 -28.37
C MET A 176 7.85 9.20 -28.43
N GLN A 177 7.08 9.57 -27.40
CA GLN A 177 6.47 10.89 -27.34
C GLN A 177 7.53 12.01 -27.23
N ASN A 178 8.59 11.81 -26.45
CA ASN A 178 9.71 12.76 -26.41
C ASN A 178 10.37 12.92 -27.78
N MET A 179 10.66 11.81 -28.48
CA MET A 179 11.18 11.85 -29.85
C MET A 179 10.28 12.70 -30.76
N TRP A 180 8.97 12.53 -30.64
CA TRP A 180 8.01 13.23 -31.49
C TRP A 180 7.98 14.74 -31.25
N LEU A 181 8.04 15.14 -29.98
CA LEU A 181 8.08 16.56 -29.59
C LEU A 181 9.40 17.20 -30.00
N THR A 182 10.53 16.50 -29.79
CA THR A 182 11.87 16.95 -30.21
C THR A 182 11.96 17.08 -31.73
N ALA A 183 11.50 16.07 -32.48
CA ALA A 183 11.46 16.11 -33.93
C ALA A 183 10.64 17.31 -34.40
N ARG A 184 9.46 17.55 -33.81
CA ARG A 184 8.64 18.71 -34.16
C ARG A 184 9.36 20.03 -33.86
N ALA A 185 10.02 20.16 -32.71
CA ALA A 185 10.77 21.35 -32.33
C ALA A 185 11.97 21.62 -33.27
N ALA A 186 12.61 20.56 -33.77
CA ALA A 186 13.70 20.62 -34.74
C ALA A 186 13.24 20.86 -36.20
N GLY A 187 11.94 21.01 -36.44
CA GLY A 187 11.38 21.21 -37.79
C GLY A 187 11.19 19.92 -38.60
N LEU A 188 11.38 18.76 -37.98
CA LEU A 188 11.16 17.45 -38.59
C LEU A 188 9.70 17.00 -38.48
N GLY A 189 9.33 16.13 -39.41
CA GLY A 189 8.14 15.31 -39.33
C GLY A 189 8.46 13.97 -38.67
N MET A 190 7.47 13.42 -37.96
CA MET A 190 7.50 12.03 -37.52
C MET A 190 6.12 11.40 -37.69
N GLY A 191 6.09 10.15 -38.16
CA GLY A 191 4.87 9.34 -38.28
C GLY A 191 5.05 8.01 -37.56
N TRP A 192 4.07 7.60 -36.76
CA TRP A 192 4.13 6.33 -36.03
C TRP A 192 3.22 5.30 -36.70
N VAL A 193 3.86 4.30 -37.32
CA VAL A 193 3.18 3.19 -37.97
C VAL A 193 3.10 2.00 -37.02
N THR A 194 1.89 1.46 -36.85
CA THR A 194 1.59 0.23 -36.09
C THR A 194 0.77 -0.77 -36.91
N LEU A 195 0.68 -0.57 -38.22
CA LEU A 195 -0.03 -1.46 -39.14
C LEU A 195 0.88 -2.63 -39.54
N PHE A 196 1.17 -3.55 -38.63
CA PHE A 196 1.92 -4.77 -38.95
C PHE A 196 1.65 -5.82 -37.88
N GLN A 197 2.01 -7.07 -38.17
CA GLN A 197 2.06 -8.11 -37.14
C GLN A 197 3.38 -7.96 -36.36
N PRO A 198 3.36 -7.82 -35.02
CA PRO A 198 4.57 -7.63 -34.23
C PRO A 198 5.64 -8.70 -34.47
N ASP A 199 5.26 -9.97 -34.58
CA ASP A 199 6.18 -11.08 -34.83
C ASP A 199 6.89 -10.97 -36.20
N GLU A 200 6.19 -10.48 -37.23
CA GLU A 200 6.75 -10.31 -38.56
C GLU A 200 7.79 -9.18 -38.58
N LEU A 201 7.51 -8.07 -37.88
CA LEU A 201 8.47 -6.98 -37.71
C LEU A 201 9.66 -7.41 -36.84
N ALA A 202 9.43 -8.21 -35.79
CA ALA A 202 10.48 -8.75 -34.94
C ALA A 202 11.44 -9.64 -35.75
N GLN A 203 10.91 -10.51 -36.62
CA GLN A 203 11.72 -11.35 -37.50
C GLN A 203 12.50 -10.55 -38.53
N LEU A 204 11.93 -9.48 -39.09
CA LEU A 204 12.59 -8.63 -40.08
C LEU A 204 13.91 -8.04 -39.57
N VAL A 205 13.98 -7.71 -38.28
CA VAL A 205 15.17 -7.10 -37.65
C VAL A 205 15.82 -7.97 -36.57
N ASP A 206 15.53 -9.27 -36.60
CA ASP A 206 16.13 -10.30 -35.73
C ASP A 206 16.03 -9.95 -34.22
N LEU A 207 14.84 -9.56 -33.76
CA LEU A 207 14.63 -9.28 -32.35
C LEU A 207 14.70 -10.57 -31.51
N PRO A 208 15.42 -10.55 -30.37
CA PRO A 208 15.44 -11.69 -29.46
C PRO A 208 14.06 -12.02 -28.89
N GLN A 209 13.90 -13.25 -28.40
CA GLN A 209 12.72 -13.63 -27.62
C GLN A 209 12.52 -12.69 -26.43
N ASN A 210 11.26 -12.32 -26.17
CA ASN A 210 10.85 -11.35 -25.14
C ASN A 210 11.37 -9.91 -25.38
N VAL A 211 11.66 -9.57 -26.64
CA VAL A 211 11.85 -8.18 -27.07
C VAL A 211 10.72 -7.83 -28.04
N GLU A 212 9.82 -6.95 -27.62
CA GLU A 212 8.55 -6.69 -28.31
C GLU A 212 8.62 -5.38 -29.12
N PRO A 213 8.41 -5.37 -30.44
CA PRO A 213 8.36 -4.13 -31.21
C PRO A 213 7.05 -3.38 -30.93
N LEU A 214 7.13 -2.07 -30.64
CA LEU A 214 5.95 -1.21 -30.40
C LEU A 214 5.53 -0.41 -31.63
N GLY A 215 6.41 -0.22 -32.61
CA GLY A 215 6.19 0.77 -33.65
C GLY A 215 7.34 0.91 -34.61
N TRP A 216 7.02 1.32 -35.85
CA TRP A 216 7.97 1.90 -36.78
C TRP A 216 7.75 3.42 -36.84
N LEU A 217 8.77 4.19 -36.51
CA LEU A 217 8.75 5.64 -36.55
C LEU A 217 9.42 6.13 -37.84
N CYS A 218 8.65 6.74 -38.74
CA CYS A 218 9.18 7.40 -39.92
C CYS A 218 9.64 8.80 -39.54
N ILE A 219 10.89 9.18 -39.81
CA ILE A 219 11.45 10.50 -39.46
C ILE A 219 12.11 11.14 -40.68
N GLY A 220 11.87 12.42 -40.90
CA GLY A 220 12.45 13.17 -42.01
C GLY A 220 11.98 14.62 -42.10
N TRP A 221 12.48 15.33 -43.11
CA TRP A 221 11.96 16.65 -43.46
C TRP A 221 10.56 16.50 -44.06
N PRO A 222 9.54 17.16 -43.49
CA PRO A 222 8.18 16.98 -43.96
C PRO A 222 8.01 17.64 -45.35
N ASP A 223 7.36 16.93 -46.28
CA ASP A 223 6.95 17.48 -47.59
C ASP A 223 5.56 18.15 -47.51
N GLU A 224 5.05 18.32 -46.29
CA GLU A 224 3.78 18.97 -46.00
C GLU A 224 3.84 19.73 -44.68
N LEU A 225 3.02 20.78 -44.53
CA LEU A 225 2.82 21.48 -43.26
C LEU A 225 1.35 21.43 -42.87
N PRO A 226 0.87 20.29 -42.32
CA PRO A 226 -0.55 20.10 -42.15
C PRO A 226 -1.13 20.96 -41.02
N PRO A 227 -2.18 21.77 -41.27
CA PRO A 227 -2.68 22.72 -40.27
C PRO A 227 -3.35 22.04 -39.06
N SER A 228 -3.90 20.84 -39.22
CA SER A 228 -4.59 20.04 -38.17
C SER A 228 -4.30 18.54 -38.33
N PRO A 229 -4.71 17.62 -37.43
CA PRO A 229 -4.45 16.18 -37.58
C PRO A 229 -5.03 15.55 -38.87
N GLY A 230 -4.29 14.64 -39.50
CA GLY A 230 -4.66 14.07 -40.81
C GLY A 230 -6.01 13.33 -40.83
N LEU A 231 -6.28 12.54 -39.79
CA LEU A 231 -7.56 11.82 -39.65
C LEU A 231 -8.75 12.77 -39.49
N GLU A 232 -8.58 13.91 -38.81
CA GLU A 232 -9.62 14.93 -38.70
C GLU A 232 -9.88 15.62 -40.04
N ARG A 233 -8.82 15.99 -40.77
CA ARG A 233 -8.95 16.60 -42.12
C ARG A 233 -9.66 15.69 -43.11
N ARG A 234 -9.57 14.38 -42.93
CA ARG A 234 -10.19 13.36 -43.78
C ARG A 234 -11.52 12.84 -43.22
N ALA A 235 -12.09 13.51 -42.21
CA ALA A 235 -13.34 13.14 -41.56
C ALA A 235 -13.39 11.69 -41.02
N TRP A 236 -12.22 11.11 -40.71
CA TRP A 236 -12.13 9.77 -40.14
C TRP A 236 -12.57 9.76 -38.67
N SER A 237 -12.12 10.76 -37.91
CA SER A 237 -12.39 10.96 -36.48
C SER A 237 -12.36 12.44 -36.12
N LYS A 238 -12.84 12.80 -34.93
CA LYS A 238 -12.74 14.15 -34.35
C LYS A 238 -12.21 14.05 -32.92
N ARG A 239 -11.29 14.94 -32.52
CA ARG A 239 -10.89 15.07 -31.11
C ARG A 239 -12.12 15.31 -30.24
N LEU A 240 -12.25 14.51 -29.19
CA LEU A 240 -13.30 14.69 -28.19
C LEU A 240 -13.05 15.98 -27.40
N PRO A 241 -14.10 16.71 -26.99
CA PRO A 241 -13.94 17.77 -26.01
C PRO A 241 -13.38 17.18 -24.70
N LEU A 242 -12.64 17.99 -23.93
CA LEU A 242 -11.98 17.52 -22.71
C LEU A 242 -12.99 17.16 -21.60
N GLU A 243 -14.05 17.96 -21.46
CA GLU A 243 -15.02 17.83 -20.36
C GLU A 243 -15.57 16.39 -20.15
N PRO A 244 -16.08 15.66 -21.17
CA PRO A 244 -16.54 14.29 -20.98
C PRO A 244 -15.45 13.26 -20.70
N LEU A 245 -14.17 13.65 -20.81
CA LEU A 245 -13.02 12.81 -20.46
C LEU A 245 -12.55 13.05 -19.02
N ILE A 246 -13.12 14.05 -18.33
CA ILE A 246 -12.85 14.34 -16.93
C ILE A 246 -13.93 13.66 -16.09
N MET A 247 -13.50 12.73 -15.24
CA MET A 247 -14.34 12.08 -14.24
C MET A 247 -13.80 12.46 -12.86
N ARG A 248 -14.69 12.65 -11.88
CA ARG A 248 -14.31 12.92 -10.49
C ARG A 248 -14.68 11.71 -9.65
N GLU A 249 -13.73 11.21 -8.89
CA GLU A 249 -13.83 10.05 -7.98
C GLU A 249 -14.19 8.69 -8.62
N ARG A 250 -15.13 8.61 -9.58
CA ARG A 250 -15.71 7.37 -10.11
C ARG A 250 -15.98 7.46 -11.62
N TRP A 251 -15.92 6.31 -12.31
CA TRP A 251 -16.14 6.18 -13.76
C TRP A 251 -17.62 6.39 -14.16
N ASN A 252 -18.53 5.70 -13.47
CA ASN A 252 -19.97 5.88 -13.57
C ASN A 252 -20.50 6.10 -12.15
N GLY A 253 -21.23 7.19 -11.89
CA GLY A 253 -21.76 7.49 -10.55
C GLY A 253 -22.79 6.49 -10.01
N SER A 254 -22.96 5.31 -10.65
CA SER A 254 -23.93 4.28 -10.28
C SER A 254 -23.46 3.34 -9.17
N THR A 255 -22.15 3.24 -8.95
CA THR A 255 -21.59 2.42 -7.86
C THR A 255 -21.45 3.30 -6.62
N PRO A 256 -22.06 2.96 -5.47
CA PRO A 256 -21.83 3.67 -4.22
C PRO A 256 -20.34 3.75 -3.91
N ALA A 257 -19.90 4.87 -3.33
CA ALA A 257 -18.54 4.96 -2.81
C ALA A 257 -18.34 3.91 -1.70
N PRO A 258 -17.15 3.29 -1.59
CA PRO A 258 -16.78 2.52 -0.42
C PRO A 258 -17.01 3.36 0.83
N THR A 259 -17.66 2.79 1.82
CA THR A 259 -17.96 3.46 3.08
C THR A 259 -16.76 3.37 4.01
N SER A 260 -16.35 4.51 4.57
CA SER A 260 -15.40 4.62 5.69
C SER A 260 -15.80 5.89 6.43
N HIS A 261 -16.21 5.77 7.68
CA HIS A 261 -16.56 6.87 8.56
C HIS A 261 -15.34 7.38 9.34
N LEU A 262 -14.31 6.54 9.49
CA LEU A 262 -13.02 6.92 10.02
C LEU A 262 -12.09 7.39 8.92
N HIS A 263 -11.38 8.47 9.20
CA HIS A 263 -10.42 9.07 8.30
C HIS A 263 -9.04 9.10 8.94
N ALA A 264 -8.01 8.98 8.10
CA ALA A 264 -6.66 9.35 8.50
C ALA A 264 -6.61 10.84 8.89
N PRO A 265 -5.59 11.27 9.65
CA PRO A 265 -5.38 12.69 9.90
C PRO A 265 -5.32 13.51 8.61
N ASP A 266 -5.59 14.81 8.70
CA ASP A 266 -5.71 15.65 7.52
C ASP A 266 -4.38 15.83 6.76
N GLN A 267 -4.49 16.22 5.49
CA GLN A 267 -3.33 16.36 4.60
C GLN A 267 -2.30 17.37 5.13
N ASN A 268 -2.71 18.44 5.82
CA ASN A 268 -1.77 19.44 6.34
C ASN A 268 -0.98 18.87 7.51
N ALA A 269 -1.61 18.10 8.40
CA ALA A 269 -0.92 17.41 9.50
C ALA A 269 0.13 16.41 8.98
N HIS A 270 -0.19 15.69 7.88
CA HIS A 270 0.78 14.83 7.20
C HIS A 270 2.00 15.61 6.71
N VAL A 271 1.80 16.72 5.98
CA VAL A 271 2.90 17.54 5.45
C VAL A 271 3.72 18.15 6.59
N ALA A 272 3.06 18.78 7.57
CA ALA A 272 3.72 19.43 8.70
C ALA A 272 4.62 18.47 9.50
N THR A 273 4.24 17.19 9.65
CA THR A 273 5.04 16.20 10.37
C THR A 273 6.41 15.98 9.71
N TYR A 274 6.48 15.96 8.38
CA TYR A 274 7.76 15.81 7.67
C TYR A 274 8.55 17.12 7.66
N ASP A 275 7.86 18.26 7.49
CA ASP A 275 8.49 19.58 7.53
C ASP A 275 9.15 19.84 8.91
N GLU A 276 8.49 19.46 10.01
CA GLU A 276 9.05 19.57 11.36
C GLU A 276 10.21 18.60 11.60
N ALA A 277 10.20 17.42 10.96
CA ALA A 277 11.29 16.45 11.03
C ALA A 277 12.57 16.98 10.37
N ASP A 278 12.43 17.71 9.26
CA ASP A 278 13.53 18.36 8.52
C ASP A 278 14.24 19.44 9.34
N LEU A 279 13.60 19.95 10.39
CA LEU A 279 14.19 20.93 11.32
C LEU A 279 15.04 20.28 12.41
N LEU A 280 15.08 18.95 12.53
CA LEU A 280 15.91 18.28 13.53
C LEU A 280 17.37 18.26 13.05
N LEU A 281 18.32 18.40 13.98
CA LEU A 281 19.76 18.25 13.72
C LEU A 281 20.11 16.76 13.54
N THR A 282 19.54 16.15 12.52
CA THR A 282 19.77 14.78 12.11
C THR A 282 19.54 14.64 10.61
N ALA A 283 20.06 13.56 10.02
CA ALA A 283 19.69 13.23 8.65
C ALA A 283 18.21 12.81 8.61
N PRO A 284 17.39 13.36 7.70
CA PRO A 284 15.99 12.96 7.55
C PRO A 284 15.86 11.43 7.37
N GLY A 285 14.95 10.81 8.12
CA GLY A 285 14.68 9.37 8.05
C GLY A 285 15.77 8.46 8.67
N SER A 286 16.74 9.02 9.39
CA SER A 286 17.86 8.26 9.99
C SER A 286 17.44 7.20 11.01
N LEU A 287 16.24 7.26 11.59
CA LEU A 287 15.72 6.22 12.49
C LEU A 287 14.97 5.11 11.75
N GLY A 288 14.90 5.16 10.41
CA GLY A 288 14.30 4.13 9.57
C GLY A 288 12.83 3.87 9.90
N LYS A 289 12.47 2.61 10.17
CA LYS A 289 11.07 2.20 10.46
C LYS A 289 10.48 2.92 11.67
N LEU A 290 11.33 3.29 12.63
CA LEU A 290 10.91 4.00 13.82
C LEU A 290 10.42 5.41 13.48
N ASP A 291 11.05 6.11 12.53
CA ASP A 291 10.58 7.42 12.05
C ASP A 291 9.19 7.30 11.40
N ILE A 292 8.96 6.28 10.59
CA ILE A 292 7.66 6.04 9.95
C ILE A 292 6.57 5.85 11.01
N ALA A 293 6.85 5.05 12.03
CA ALA A 293 5.89 4.79 13.10
C ALA A 293 5.65 6.03 13.98
N ILE A 294 6.69 6.79 14.34
CA ILE A 294 6.56 8.04 15.10
C ILE A 294 5.82 9.11 14.31
N ASN A 295 6.06 9.22 13.00
CA ASN A 295 5.35 10.18 12.15
C ASN A 295 3.85 9.91 12.21
N LYS A 296 3.39 8.65 12.21
CA LYS A 296 1.95 8.36 12.41
C LYS A 296 1.41 8.94 13.72
N ILE A 297 2.16 8.81 14.81
CA ILE A 297 1.79 9.34 16.14
C ILE A 297 1.73 10.87 16.12
N ILE A 298 2.74 11.53 15.54
CA ILE A 298 2.81 12.99 15.45
C ILE A 298 1.71 13.53 14.53
N THR A 299 1.49 12.92 13.38
CA THR A 299 0.42 13.28 12.44
C THR A 299 -0.97 13.12 13.07
N ALA A 300 -1.15 12.16 13.98
CA ALA A 300 -2.37 12.05 14.78
C ALA A 300 -2.48 13.08 15.93
N GLY A 301 -1.55 14.03 16.03
CA GLY A 301 -1.52 15.06 17.07
C GLY A 301 -1.01 14.57 18.43
N ARG A 302 -0.34 13.42 18.49
CA ARG A 302 0.01 12.71 19.74
C ARG A 302 1.49 12.82 20.12
N ILE A 303 2.18 13.87 19.69
CA ILE A 303 3.60 14.08 19.99
C ILE A 303 3.91 14.12 21.49
N ASN A 304 2.96 14.52 22.33
CA ASN A 304 3.16 14.67 23.78
C ASN A 304 2.93 13.39 24.59
N PHE A 305 2.68 12.25 23.95
CA PHE A 305 2.56 10.99 24.68
C PHE A 305 3.89 10.60 25.33
N THR A 306 3.79 10.21 26.60
CA THR A 306 4.90 9.78 27.46
C THR A 306 4.62 8.46 28.18
N THR A 307 3.41 7.91 28.05
CA THR A 307 2.98 6.67 28.70
C THR A 307 2.15 5.81 27.74
N ALA A 308 1.84 4.60 28.19
CA ALA A 308 1.03 3.63 27.49
C ALA A 308 0.19 2.82 28.50
N THR A 309 -0.88 2.20 27.99
CA THR A 309 -1.76 1.30 28.76
C THR A 309 -1.90 -0.02 28.03
N LEU A 310 -1.51 -1.11 28.68
CA LEU A 310 -1.75 -2.48 28.21
C LEU A 310 -3.20 -2.88 28.50
N VAL A 311 -3.94 -3.25 27.47
CA VAL A 311 -5.28 -3.84 27.61
C VAL A 311 -5.20 -5.32 27.25
N THR A 312 -5.35 -6.19 28.24
CA THR A 312 -5.30 -7.65 28.04
C THR A 312 -6.71 -8.23 28.09
N ALA A 313 -7.24 -8.60 26.92
CA ALA A 313 -8.54 -9.23 26.80
C ALA A 313 -8.44 -10.75 26.93
N CYS A 314 -9.19 -11.33 27.88
CA CYS A 314 -9.09 -12.74 28.23
C CYS A 314 -10.38 -13.50 27.90
N ALA A 315 -10.29 -14.63 27.20
CA ALA A 315 -11.45 -15.48 26.92
C ALA A 315 -11.06 -16.95 26.70
N ASP A 316 -12.00 -17.86 26.98
CA ASP A 316 -11.87 -19.28 26.65
C ASP A 316 -12.69 -19.64 25.41
N HIS A 317 -12.21 -20.63 24.65
CA HIS A 317 -12.82 -21.05 23.40
C HIS A 317 -13.23 -22.52 23.43
N PRO A 318 -14.50 -22.86 23.10
CA PRO A 318 -14.94 -24.26 23.01
C PRO A 318 -14.15 -25.10 21.99
N VAL A 319 -13.52 -24.47 20.99
CA VAL A 319 -12.61 -25.15 20.04
C VAL A 319 -11.47 -25.90 20.73
N HIS A 320 -11.13 -25.50 21.97
CA HIS A 320 -10.21 -26.23 22.85
C HIS A 320 -10.52 -27.74 22.90
N ASP A 321 -11.79 -28.11 23.01
CA ASP A 321 -12.23 -29.49 23.22
C ASP A 321 -12.00 -30.38 21.99
N LEU A 322 -11.66 -29.78 20.84
CA LEU A 322 -11.24 -30.47 19.63
C LEU A 322 -9.73 -30.82 19.62
N GLY A 323 -9.02 -30.60 20.73
CA GLY A 323 -7.63 -31.00 20.89
C GLY A 323 -6.65 -30.14 20.08
N VAL A 324 -6.94 -28.83 20.00
CA VAL A 324 -6.16 -27.82 19.26
C VAL A 324 -5.13 -27.09 20.13
N THR A 325 -4.95 -27.47 21.39
CA THR A 325 -3.91 -26.95 22.28
C THR A 325 -3.34 -28.07 23.15
N ALA A 326 -2.09 -27.92 23.59
CA ALA A 326 -1.41 -28.87 24.48
C ALA A 326 -1.73 -28.63 25.96
N PHE A 327 -2.36 -27.51 26.30
CA PHE A 327 -2.61 -27.07 27.67
C PHE A 327 -4.10 -27.10 28.00
N PRO A 328 -4.47 -27.43 29.25
CA PRO A 328 -5.87 -27.44 29.66
C PRO A 328 -6.45 -26.03 29.70
N ASN A 329 -7.75 -25.92 29.45
CA ASN A 329 -8.47 -24.65 29.40
C ASN A 329 -8.37 -23.83 30.70
N SER A 330 -8.16 -24.48 31.84
CA SER A 330 -7.95 -23.81 33.14
C SER A 330 -6.76 -22.84 33.16
N ILE A 331 -5.81 -22.97 32.22
CA ILE A 331 -4.63 -22.10 32.16
C ILE A 331 -4.99 -20.66 31.81
N THR A 332 -6.05 -20.40 31.04
CA THR A 332 -6.48 -19.01 30.73
C THR A 332 -6.80 -18.27 32.01
N ARG A 333 -7.59 -18.88 32.91
CA ARG A 333 -7.92 -18.32 34.23
C ARG A 333 -6.65 -18.06 35.04
N VAL A 334 -5.73 -19.02 35.10
CA VAL A 334 -4.47 -18.89 35.88
C VAL A 334 -3.63 -17.72 35.38
N VAL A 335 -3.47 -17.57 34.06
CA VAL A 335 -2.70 -16.45 33.47
C VAL A 335 -3.42 -15.12 33.68
N ALA A 336 -4.75 -15.08 33.53
CA ALA A 336 -5.54 -13.87 33.78
C ALA A 336 -5.47 -13.43 35.25
N GLU A 337 -5.57 -14.36 36.21
CA GLU A 337 -5.42 -14.08 37.65
C GLU A 337 -3.99 -13.63 38.00
N ALA A 338 -2.97 -14.21 37.36
CA ALA A 338 -1.61 -13.71 37.47
C ALA A 338 -1.50 -12.29 36.89
N GLY A 339 -2.22 -11.99 35.80
CA GLY A 339 -2.32 -10.66 35.19
C GLY A 339 -2.87 -9.64 36.18
N ILE A 340 -4.01 -9.95 36.79
CA ILE A 340 -4.67 -9.13 37.83
C ILE A 340 -3.72 -8.90 39.01
N ALA A 341 -2.94 -9.91 39.40
CA ALA A 341 -1.95 -9.79 40.47
C ALA A 341 -0.67 -9.03 40.06
N GLY A 342 -0.56 -8.56 38.81
CA GLY A 342 0.62 -7.87 38.27
C GLY A 342 1.82 -8.80 38.00
N LYS A 343 1.59 -10.10 37.92
CA LYS A 343 2.62 -11.16 37.88
C LYS A 343 2.63 -11.99 36.59
N ALA A 344 1.73 -11.72 35.65
CA ALA A 344 1.81 -12.28 34.31
C ALA A 344 2.95 -11.60 33.53
N VAL A 345 3.42 -12.22 32.45
CA VAL A 345 4.58 -11.71 31.69
C VAL A 345 4.26 -10.32 31.15
N GLY A 346 3.07 -10.13 30.56
CA GLY A 346 2.62 -8.84 30.04
C GLY A 346 2.54 -7.76 31.11
N THR A 347 1.87 -8.03 32.24
CA THR A 347 1.66 -7.02 33.29
C THR A 347 2.93 -6.70 34.08
N THR A 348 3.81 -7.68 34.29
CA THR A 348 5.15 -7.44 34.86
C THR A 348 5.99 -6.56 33.94
N MET A 349 5.95 -6.80 32.62
CA MET A 349 6.68 -5.97 31.66
C MET A 349 6.11 -4.56 31.54
N ALA A 350 4.78 -4.40 31.57
CA ALA A 350 4.13 -3.09 31.59
C ALA A 350 4.59 -2.28 32.82
N ALA A 351 4.49 -2.87 34.02
CA ALA A 351 4.94 -2.25 35.26
C ALA A 351 6.43 -1.88 35.24
N ALA A 352 7.29 -2.73 34.68
CA ALA A 352 8.73 -2.46 34.55
C ALA A 352 9.05 -1.26 33.64
N ASN A 353 8.15 -0.89 32.73
CA ASN A 353 8.28 0.29 31.86
C ASN A 353 7.44 1.49 32.35
N GLY A 354 6.79 1.39 33.51
CA GLY A 354 5.91 2.44 34.04
C GLY A 354 4.58 2.58 33.29
N PHE A 355 4.15 1.54 32.58
CA PHE A 355 2.86 1.50 31.88
C PHE A 355 1.77 0.93 32.76
N ASP A 356 0.56 1.43 32.58
CA ASP A 356 -0.63 0.87 33.22
C ASP A 356 -1.03 -0.44 32.53
N SER A 357 -1.73 -1.31 33.25
CA SER A 357 -2.28 -2.55 32.71
C SER A 357 -3.70 -2.78 33.17
N ILE A 358 -4.57 -3.19 32.25
CA ILE A 358 -5.99 -3.47 32.48
C ILE A 358 -6.28 -4.89 31.99
N ILE A 359 -6.89 -5.71 32.86
CA ILE A 359 -7.35 -7.06 32.54
C ILE A 359 -8.86 -7.04 32.31
N ILE A 360 -9.28 -7.55 31.16
CA ILE A 360 -10.69 -7.63 30.76
C ILE A 360 -11.12 -9.10 30.71
N ASP A 361 -12.16 -9.45 31.44
CA ASP A 361 -12.82 -10.75 31.32
C ASP A 361 -13.87 -10.71 30.19
N CYS A 362 -13.49 -11.24 29.03
CA CYS A 362 -14.33 -11.35 27.84
C CYS A 362 -15.03 -12.73 27.72
N GLY A 363 -15.05 -13.53 28.80
CA GLY A 363 -15.60 -14.88 28.79
C GLY A 363 -14.61 -15.95 29.22
N VAL A 364 -13.81 -15.69 30.25
CA VAL A 364 -12.98 -16.72 30.89
C VAL A 364 -13.87 -17.72 31.61
N GLY A 365 -13.74 -18.99 31.30
CA GLY A 365 -14.50 -20.07 31.91
C GLY A 365 -14.85 -21.19 30.94
N THR A 366 -14.96 -22.38 31.51
CA THR A 366 -15.34 -23.64 30.84
C THR A 366 -16.83 -23.94 31.03
N SER A 367 -17.32 -25.02 30.42
CA SER A 367 -18.64 -25.57 30.72
C SER A 367 -18.77 -26.04 32.18
N SER A 368 -17.65 -26.40 32.83
CA SER A 368 -17.61 -26.87 34.23
C SER A 368 -17.41 -25.75 35.27
N ASP A 369 -16.77 -24.65 34.90
CA ASP A 369 -16.58 -23.47 35.74
C ASP A 369 -16.68 -22.22 34.87
N SER A 370 -17.83 -21.55 34.96
CA SER A 370 -18.14 -20.32 34.25
C SER A 370 -18.19 -19.09 35.17
N SER A 371 -17.56 -19.15 36.34
CA SER A 371 -17.54 -18.02 37.26
C SER A 371 -16.74 -16.83 36.71
N PRO A 372 -17.20 -15.58 36.92
CA PRO A 372 -16.46 -14.40 36.48
C PRO A 372 -15.11 -14.27 37.18
N LEU A 373 -14.14 -13.63 36.51
CA LEU A 373 -12.93 -13.14 37.15
C LEU A 373 -13.29 -11.90 37.99
N THR A 374 -13.77 -12.11 39.22
CA THR A 374 -14.35 -11.04 40.05
C THR A 374 -13.38 -9.90 40.40
N ALA A 375 -12.08 -10.13 40.25
CA ALA A 375 -11.03 -9.13 40.49
C ALA A 375 -10.47 -8.52 39.19
N ALA A 376 -11.04 -8.85 38.02
CA ALA A 376 -10.69 -8.17 36.78
C ALA A 376 -11.17 -6.70 36.83
N ASP A 377 -10.45 -5.82 36.15
CA ASP A 377 -10.79 -4.39 36.11
C ASP A 377 -12.15 -4.17 35.43
N HIS A 378 -12.44 -4.96 34.39
CA HIS A 378 -13.72 -4.96 33.70
C HIS A 378 -14.17 -6.37 33.31
N ILE A 379 -15.50 -6.59 33.32
CA ILE A 379 -16.12 -7.88 33.05
C ILE A 379 -17.22 -7.68 32.00
N HIS A 380 -17.00 -8.21 30.79
CA HIS A 380 -17.93 -8.16 29.66
C HIS A 380 -18.05 -9.55 29.05
N ARG A 381 -18.92 -10.39 29.62
CA ARG A 381 -18.98 -11.81 29.29
C ARG A 381 -20.15 -12.12 28.34
N PRO A 382 -19.95 -12.95 27.31
CA PRO A 382 -21.05 -13.52 26.53
C PRO A 382 -22.03 -14.25 27.44
N THR A 383 -23.32 -14.08 27.16
CA THR A 383 -24.43 -14.72 27.89
C THR A 383 -25.15 -15.77 27.05
N GLY A 384 -25.00 -15.72 25.73
CA GLY A 384 -25.53 -16.71 24.81
C GLY A 384 -24.66 -17.97 24.69
N PRO A 385 -25.12 -18.95 23.88
CA PRO A 385 -24.33 -20.14 23.57
C PRO A 385 -23.01 -19.77 22.89
N ARG A 386 -21.94 -20.48 23.27
CA ARG A 386 -20.62 -20.36 22.64
C ARG A 386 -20.26 -21.67 21.93
N GLY A 387 -19.84 -21.57 20.68
CA GLY A 387 -19.52 -22.71 19.82
C GLY A 387 -18.03 -22.93 19.60
N ASP A 388 -17.71 -24.09 19.01
CA ASP A 388 -16.35 -24.53 18.73
C ASP A 388 -15.86 -24.13 17.32
N ILE A 389 -16.59 -23.24 16.64
CA ILE A 389 -16.44 -22.75 15.26
C ILE A 389 -16.56 -23.80 14.15
N MET A 390 -16.24 -25.06 14.43
CA MET A 390 -16.35 -26.16 13.48
C MET A 390 -17.81 -26.59 13.27
N HIS A 391 -18.58 -26.67 14.35
CA HIS A 391 -19.95 -27.19 14.33
C HIS A 391 -20.99 -26.08 14.51
N THR A 392 -20.69 -25.07 15.32
CA THR A 392 -21.60 -23.98 15.67
C THR A 392 -20.89 -22.63 15.70
N ASP A 393 -21.67 -21.55 15.70
CA ASP A 393 -21.14 -20.18 15.78
C ASP A 393 -20.41 -19.93 17.10
N ALA A 394 -19.32 -19.17 17.04
CA ALA A 394 -18.49 -18.85 18.20
C ALA A 394 -19.27 -18.10 19.28
N LEU A 395 -20.07 -17.12 18.85
CA LEU A 395 -20.81 -16.19 19.70
C LEU A 395 -22.18 -15.91 19.09
N THR A 396 -23.12 -15.40 19.90
CA THR A 396 -24.35 -14.82 19.35
C THR A 396 -24.08 -13.42 18.79
N PRO A 397 -24.88 -12.94 17.80
CA PRO A 397 -24.76 -11.57 17.30
C PRO A 397 -24.89 -10.52 18.41
N LEU A 398 -25.74 -10.78 19.42
CA LEU A 398 -25.94 -9.88 20.56
C LEU A 398 -24.69 -9.80 21.45
N ASP A 399 -24.04 -10.93 21.71
CA ASP A 399 -22.80 -10.96 22.49
C ASP A 399 -21.66 -10.24 21.75
N VAL A 400 -21.58 -10.41 20.43
CA VAL A 400 -20.60 -9.69 19.59
C VAL A 400 -20.83 -8.18 19.67
N ASP A 401 -22.07 -7.71 19.47
CA ASP A 401 -22.40 -6.29 19.54
C ASP A 401 -22.10 -5.68 20.92
N MET A 402 -22.41 -6.40 22.00
CA MET A 402 -22.08 -5.99 23.37
C MET A 402 -20.57 -5.86 23.58
N LEU A 403 -19.78 -6.84 23.15
CA LEU A 403 -18.32 -6.84 23.30
C LEU A 403 -17.66 -5.72 22.47
N ILE A 404 -18.11 -5.54 21.23
CA ILE A 404 -17.65 -4.46 20.36
C ILE A 404 -17.96 -3.11 21.01
N THR A 405 -19.18 -2.92 21.51
CA THR A 405 -19.59 -1.68 22.18
C THR A 405 -18.73 -1.40 23.41
N ALA A 406 -18.51 -2.41 24.26
CA ALA A 406 -17.66 -2.27 25.45
C ALA A 406 -16.22 -1.89 25.08
N GLY A 407 -15.63 -2.60 24.11
CA GLY A 407 -14.30 -2.28 23.60
C GLY A 407 -14.23 -0.85 23.06
N ARG A 408 -15.21 -0.45 22.24
CA ARG A 408 -15.27 0.89 21.64
C ARG A 408 -15.36 1.99 22.69
N THR A 409 -16.15 1.79 23.75
CA THR A 409 -16.21 2.72 24.87
C THR A 409 -14.86 2.86 25.57
N HIS A 410 -14.18 1.74 25.88
CA HIS A 410 -12.88 1.79 26.53
C HIS A 410 -11.79 2.40 25.64
N GLY A 411 -11.80 2.10 24.33
CA GLY A 411 -10.85 2.67 23.38
C GLY A 411 -10.98 4.19 23.31
N ASN A 412 -12.22 4.69 23.26
CA ASN A 412 -12.52 6.12 23.33
C ASN A 412 -11.97 6.78 24.61
N THR A 413 -12.03 6.09 25.75
CA THR A 413 -11.52 6.61 27.03
C THR A 413 -9.99 6.63 27.09
N LEU A 414 -9.33 5.61 26.55
CA LEU A 414 -7.87 5.47 26.62
C LEU A 414 -7.12 6.29 25.56
N ALA A 415 -7.77 6.63 24.45
CA ALA A 415 -7.13 7.25 23.29
C ALA A 415 -6.37 8.56 23.58
N ASP A 416 -6.78 9.33 24.58
CA ASP A 416 -6.13 10.59 24.98
C ASP A 416 -5.08 10.41 26.10
N GLN A 417 -5.00 9.23 26.72
CA GLN A 417 -4.19 8.99 27.92
C GLN A 417 -2.75 8.54 27.57
N GLY A 418 -2.56 7.92 26.40
CA GLY A 418 -1.27 7.41 25.94
C GLY A 418 -1.43 6.44 24.79
N LEU A 419 -0.38 5.65 24.53
CA LEU A 419 -0.46 4.56 23.56
C LEU A 419 -1.33 3.41 24.11
N VAL A 420 -2.24 2.88 23.29
CA VAL A 420 -3.06 1.72 23.66
C VAL A 420 -2.38 0.45 23.17
N LEU A 421 -1.95 -0.41 24.09
CA LEU A 421 -1.20 -1.63 23.77
C LEU A 421 -2.14 -2.83 23.84
N LEU A 422 -2.16 -3.64 22.78
CA LEU A 422 -3.03 -4.81 22.75
C LEU A 422 -2.34 -6.04 23.32
N GLY A 423 -3.02 -6.70 24.26
CA GLY A 423 -2.69 -8.01 24.76
C GLY A 423 -3.91 -8.91 24.76
N GLU A 424 -3.67 -10.22 24.77
CA GLU A 424 -4.72 -11.22 24.80
C GLU A 424 -4.24 -12.46 25.56
N VAL A 425 -5.21 -13.20 26.12
CA VAL A 425 -4.99 -14.50 26.75
C VAL A 425 -6.19 -15.39 26.46
N GLY A 426 -5.97 -16.53 25.80
CA GLY A 426 -7.02 -17.52 25.60
C GLY A 426 -6.50 -18.84 25.05
N LEU A 427 -6.96 -19.97 25.60
CA LEU A 427 -6.59 -21.27 25.05
C LEU A 427 -7.44 -21.63 23.83
N GLY A 428 -6.78 -21.88 22.70
CA GLY A 428 -7.42 -22.19 21.41
C GLY A 428 -7.55 -20.98 20.47
N ASN A 429 -7.29 -19.76 20.96
CA ASN A 429 -7.29 -18.50 20.23
C ASN A 429 -6.47 -18.51 18.92
N THR A 430 -5.36 -19.25 18.83
CA THR A 430 -4.53 -19.33 17.61
C THR A 430 -5.25 -20.04 16.47
N THR A 431 -6.16 -20.97 16.79
CA THR A 431 -7.03 -21.62 15.81
C THR A 431 -8.11 -20.65 15.32
N ILE A 432 -8.68 -19.86 16.23
CA ILE A 432 -9.64 -18.79 15.93
C ILE A 432 -8.98 -17.73 15.02
N ALA A 433 -7.80 -17.24 15.39
CA ALA A 433 -7.02 -16.29 14.61
C ALA A 433 -6.72 -16.84 13.21
N ALA A 434 -6.33 -18.12 13.08
CA ALA A 434 -6.10 -18.74 11.79
C ALA A 434 -7.37 -18.84 10.94
N ALA A 435 -8.53 -19.17 11.54
CA ALA A 435 -9.81 -19.20 10.84
C ALA A 435 -10.21 -17.82 10.29
N LEU A 436 -10.12 -16.79 11.14
CA LEU A 436 -10.36 -15.40 10.74
C LEU A 436 -9.35 -14.91 9.69
N THR A 437 -8.07 -15.31 9.80
CA THR A 437 -7.04 -14.99 8.79
C THR A 437 -7.40 -15.58 7.43
N ALA A 438 -7.74 -16.88 7.40
CA ALA A 438 -8.10 -17.57 6.17
C ALA A 438 -9.36 -16.96 5.55
N ALA A 439 -10.38 -16.65 6.36
CA ALA A 439 -11.60 -15.98 5.90
C ALA A 439 -11.32 -14.58 5.34
N THR A 440 -10.40 -13.82 5.93
CA THR A 440 -10.20 -12.40 5.59
C THR A 440 -9.20 -12.22 4.44
N ILE A 441 -8.12 -13.00 4.41
CA ILE A 441 -7.03 -12.91 3.42
C ILE A 441 -7.20 -13.94 2.29
N GLY A 442 -8.05 -14.95 2.46
CA GLY A 442 -8.29 -15.95 1.42
C GLY A 442 -7.07 -16.84 1.18
N ILE A 443 -6.32 -17.13 2.23
CA ILE A 443 -5.23 -18.12 2.18
C ILE A 443 -5.76 -19.51 2.57
N PRO A 444 -5.22 -20.60 1.99
CA PRO A 444 -5.57 -21.96 2.39
C PRO A 444 -5.35 -22.20 3.89
N ALA A 445 -6.16 -23.09 4.49
CA ALA A 445 -6.13 -23.34 5.94
C ALA A 445 -4.73 -23.76 6.43
N HIS A 446 -4.04 -24.62 5.68
CA HIS A 446 -2.68 -25.07 6.00
C HIS A 446 -1.63 -23.96 5.95
N LYS A 447 -1.92 -22.82 5.29
CA LYS A 447 -1.10 -21.60 5.30
C LYS A 447 -1.56 -20.57 6.32
N ALA A 448 -2.72 -20.76 6.95
CA ALA A 448 -3.21 -19.88 8.00
C ALA A 448 -2.77 -20.34 9.39
N VAL A 449 -2.69 -21.66 9.59
CA VAL A 449 -2.41 -22.28 10.88
C VAL A 449 -0.90 -22.34 11.16
N GLY A 450 -0.50 -21.80 12.31
CA GLY A 450 0.85 -21.94 12.86
C GLY A 450 0.95 -22.93 14.04
N LEU A 451 2.16 -23.02 14.60
CA LEU A 451 2.48 -23.95 15.68
C LEU A 451 1.90 -23.54 17.04
N GLY A 452 1.51 -22.29 17.25
CA GLY A 452 0.99 -21.80 18.54
C GLY A 452 1.88 -22.17 19.74
N THR A 453 1.24 -22.44 20.88
CA THR A 453 1.87 -22.91 22.11
C THR A 453 2.15 -24.43 22.05
N ALA A 454 3.30 -24.78 21.48
CA ALA A 454 3.88 -26.14 21.52
C ALA A 454 3.07 -27.23 20.77
N SER A 455 2.71 -26.98 19.51
CA SER A 455 2.06 -28.00 18.65
C SER A 455 3.02 -29.02 18.05
N ASP A 456 2.59 -30.29 18.05
CA ASP A 456 3.14 -31.36 17.21
C ASP A 456 2.43 -31.41 15.84
N THR A 457 2.91 -32.27 14.94
CA THR A 457 2.35 -32.43 13.58
C THR A 457 0.87 -32.82 13.62
N ALA A 458 0.49 -33.73 14.52
CA ALA A 458 -0.90 -34.19 14.63
C ALA A 458 -1.84 -33.05 15.07
N MET A 459 -1.39 -32.18 15.97
CA MET A 459 -2.15 -30.99 16.37
C MET A 459 -2.26 -29.97 15.24
N LEU A 460 -1.21 -29.78 14.44
CA LEU A 460 -1.26 -28.91 13.27
C LEU A 460 -2.29 -29.39 12.23
N GLU A 461 -2.33 -30.69 11.98
CA GLU A 461 -3.33 -31.33 11.11
C GLU A 461 -4.75 -31.15 11.65
N ARG A 462 -4.96 -31.38 12.95
CA ARG A 462 -6.26 -31.13 13.62
C ARG A 462 -6.69 -29.68 13.47
N LYS A 463 -5.82 -28.70 13.77
CA LYS A 463 -6.11 -27.28 13.60
C LYS A 463 -6.48 -26.93 12.15
N THR A 464 -5.73 -27.45 11.19
CA THR A 464 -5.99 -27.23 9.76
C THR A 464 -7.35 -27.81 9.35
N HIS A 465 -7.71 -28.99 9.86
CA HIS A 465 -9.03 -29.57 9.64
C HIS A 465 -10.15 -28.72 10.24
N VAL A 466 -10.01 -28.28 11.49
CA VAL A 466 -10.97 -27.41 12.17
C VAL A 466 -11.19 -26.11 11.39
N VAL A 467 -10.10 -25.42 11.01
CA VAL A 467 -10.19 -24.17 10.24
C VAL A 467 -10.90 -24.39 8.91
N ARG A 468 -10.53 -25.42 8.16
CA ARG A 468 -11.16 -25.74 6.88
C ARG A 468 -12.65 -26.03 7.02
N ALA A 469 -13.03 -26.86 8.01
CA ALA A 469 -14.43 -27.21 8.27
C ALA A 469 -15.25 -25.98 8.71
N ALA A 470 -14.66 -25.10 9.52
CA ALA A 470 -15.31 -23.85 9.95
C ALA A 470 -15.58 -22.90 8.77
N LEU A 471 -14.64 -22.77 7.83
CA LEU A 471 -14.83 -21.97 6.60
C LEU A 471 -15.91 -22.57 5.69
N GLU A 472 -15.90 -23.89 5.50
CA GLU A 472 -16.90 -24.59 4.70
C GLU A 472 -18.31 -24.42 5.29
N ARG A 473 -18.45 -24.51 6.62
CA ARG A 473 -19.73 -24.32 7.34
C ARG A 473 -20.36 -22.96 7.05
N ILE A 474 -19.56 -21.90 6.92
CA ILE A 474 -20.05 -20.55 6.63
C ILE A 474 -20.11 -20.24 5.13
N GLY A 475 -19.95 -21.26 4.27
CA GLY A 475 -20.04 -21.12 2.83
C GLY A 475 -18.85 -20.41 2.18
N LEU A 476 -17.67 -20.42 2.80
CA LEU A 476 -16.43 -19.86 2.23
C LEU A 476 -15.53 -20.96 1.67
N PRO A 477 -15.40 -21.08 0.33
CA PRO A 477 -14.49 -22.03 -0.29
C PRO A 477 -13.02 -21.76 0.10
N GLU A 478 -12.21 -22.83 0.15
CA GLU A 478 -10.80 -22.71 0.50
C GLU A 478 -10.05 -21.75 -0.46
N GLY A 479 -9.23 -20.87 0.11
CA GLY A 479 -8.45 -19.88 -0.66
C GLY A 479 -9.27 -18.70 -1.20
N LYS A 480 -10.49 -18.47 -0.69
CA LYS A 480 -11.31 -17.30 -1.04
C LYS A 480 -11.48 -16.37 0.16
N LYS A 481 -11.34 -15.06 -0.10
CA LYS A 481 -11.66 -13.99 0.86
C LYS A 481 -13.18 -13.92 1.04
N ALA A 482 -13.63 -13.62 2.25
CA ALA A 482 -15.02 -13.32 2.53
C ALA A 482 -15.48 -12.13 1.68
N PRO A 483 -16.65 -12.22 1.00
CA PRO A 483 -17.16 -11.12 0.20
C PRO A 483 -17.53 -9.93 1.08
N ALA A 484 -17.55 -8.73 0.50
CA ALA A 484 -17.94 -7.50 1.23
C ALA A 484 -19.34 -7.56 1.87
N SER A 485 -20.20 -8.50 1.44
CA SER A 485 -21.51 -8.75 2.03
C SER A 485 -21.49 -9.43 3.39
N ILE A 486 -20.38 -10.10 3.77
CA ILE A 486 -20.20 -10.67 5.12
C ILE A 486 -19.37 -9.68 5.93
N THR A 487 -19.99 -9.04 6.89
CA THR A 487 -19.38 -8.04 7.79
C THR A 487 -18.32 -8.66 8.71
N SER A 488 -17.46 -7.82 9.27
CA SER A 488 -16.49 -8.22 10.29
C SER A 488 -17.19 -8.70 11.56
N ALA A 489 -18.34 -8.12 11.93
CA ALA A 489 -19.16 -8.58 13.06
C ALA A 489 -19.75 -9.98 12.81
N GLU A 490 -20.20 -10.28 11.59
CA GLU A 490 -20.66 -11.64 11.22
C GLU A 490 -19.49 -12.64 11.26
N LEU A 491 -18.31 -12.27 10.76
CA LEU A 491 -17.13 -13.13 10.91
C LEU A 491 -16.78 -13.41 12.37
N LEU A 492 -16.86 -12.41 13.25
CA LEU A 492 -16.65 -12.57 14.69
C LEU A 492 -17.72 -13.47 15.34
N THR A 493 -18.97 -13.36 14.88
CA THR A 493 -20.08 -14.23 15.32
C THR A 493 -19.77 -15.68 14.97
N HIS A 494 -19.40 -15.94 13.71
CA HIS A 494 -19.23 -17.31 13.23
C HIS A 494 -17.92 -17.96 13.68
N LEU A 495 -16.81 -17.21 13.65
CA LEU A 495 -15.45 -17.73 13.73
C LEU A 495 -14.61 -17.10 14.85
N GLY A 496 -15.15 -16.14 15.62
CA GLY A 496 -14.37 -15.31 16.53
C GLY A 496 -14.24 -15.84 17.96
N GLY A 497 -14.09 -14.90 18.89
CA GLY A 497 -13.94 -15.11 20.32
C GLY A 497 -14.23 -13.82 21.07
N GLY A 498 -14.45 -13.92 22.37
CA GLY A 498 -14.86 -12.78 23.18
C GLY A 498 -13.83 -11.64 23.16
N GLU A 499 -12.56 -12.03 23.29
CA GLU A 499 -11.40 -11.14 23.22
C GLU A 499 -11.23 -10.53 21.83
N PHE A 500 -11.47 -11.29 20.74
CA PHE A 500 -11.39 -10.74 19.37
C PHE A 500 -12.45 -9.66 19.12
N ALA A 501 -13.69 -9.89 19.55
CA ALA A 501 -14.77 -8.92 19.39
C ALA A 501 -14.56 -7.67 20.26
N TYR A 502 -14.08 -7.85 21.49
CA TYR A 502 -13.72 -6.72 22.36
C TYR A 502 -12.55 -5.90 21.78
N LEU A 503 -11.46 -6.55 21.37
CA LEU A 503 -10.30 -5.87 20.78
C LEU A 503 -10.65 -5.17 19.46
N TYR A 504 -11.56 -5.73 18.66
CA TYR A 504 -12.09 -5.07 17.47
C TYR A 504 -12.77 -3.73 17.83
N GLY A 505 -13.65 -3.75 18.83
CA GLY A 505 -14.27 -2.55 19.37
C GLY A 505 -13.24 -1.55 19.91
N LEU A 506 -12.27 -2.03 20.69
CA LEU A 506 -11.21 -1.22 21.28
C LEU A 506 -10.41 -0.45 20.22
N ILE A 507 -10.08 -1.12 19.12
CA ILE A 507 -9.36 -0.52 17.99
C ILE A 507 -10.19 0.58 17.34
N LEU A 508 -11.46 0.30 17.03
CA LEU A 508 -12.37 1.30 16.45
C LEU A 508 -12.51 2.52 17.37
N GLY A 509 -12.78 2.30 18.65
CA GLY A 509 -12.93 3.38 19.63
C GLY A 509 -11.67 4.20 19.84
N THR A 510 -10.50 3.57 19.76
CA THR A 510 -9.23 4.29 19.84
C THR A 510 -9.00 5.16 18.60
N ALA A 511 -9.26 4.61 17.40
CA ALA A 511 -9.11 5.33 16.14
C ALA A 511 -10.11 6.49 15.96
N GLU A 512 -11.33 6.36 16.48
CA GLU A 512 -12.35 7.43 16.53
C GLU A 512 -11.88 8.71 17.21
N LYS A 513 -10.91 8.58 18.12
CA LYS A 513 -10.30 9.69 18.85
C LYS A 513 -8.89 9.98 18.37
N SER A 514 -8.48 9.46 17.23
CA SER A 514 -7.09 9.60 16.75
C SER A 514 -6.06 9.15 17.79
N GLY A 515 -6.40 8.16 18.62
CA GLY A 515 -5.47 7.48 19.51
C GLY A 515 -4.64 6.46 18.74
N ILE A 516 -3.52 6.02 19.31
CA ILE A 516 -2.60 5.09 18.65
C ILE A 516 -2.70 3.72 19.29
N VAL A 517 -2.91 2.70 18.46
CA VAL A 517 -2.93 1.29 18.87
C VAL A 517 -1.65 0.61 18.46
N VAL A 518 -0.99 -0.04 19.43
CA VAL A 518 0.20 -0.88 19.20
C VAL A 518 -0.19 -2.34 19.27
N LEU A 519 -0.03 -3.04 18.16
CA LEU A 519 -0.32 -4.46 17.99
C LEU A 519 0.85 -5.31 18.54
N ASP A 520 0.54 -6.47 19.09
CA ASP A 520 1.51 -7.46 19.54
C ASP A 520 1.75 -8.52 18.45
N GLY A 521 1.00 -9.63 18.50
CA GLY A 521 1.10 -10.73 17.55
C GLY A 521 -0.18 -10.95 16.74
N LEU A 522 -0.23 -12.10 16.07
CA LEU A 522 -1.34 -12.49 15.19
C LEU A 522 -2.73 -12.26 15.81
N ALA A 523 -2.95 -12.71 17.04
CA ALA A 523 -4.26 -12.61 17.70
C ALA A 523 -4.73 -11.15 17.90
N THR A 524 -3.81 -10.20 18.11
CA THR A 524 -4.13 -8.77 18.21
C THR A 524 -4.22 -8.08 16.83
N SER A 525 -3.49 -8.58 15.83
CA SER A 525 -3.48 -8.03 14.48
C SER A 525 -4.72 -8.41 13.67
N ILE A 526 -5.41 -9.50 14.01
CA ILE A 526 -6.63 -9.91 13.31
C ILE A 526 -7.83 -8.99 13.57
N PRO A 527 -8.15 -8.59 14.82
CA PRO A 527 -9.13 -7.54 15.08
C PRO A 527 -8.81 -6.25 14.34
N ALA A 528 -7.53 -5.88 14.24
CA ALA A 528 -7.10 -4.72 13.45
C ALA A 528 -7.39 -4.91 11.96
N LEU A 529 -7.09 -6.08 11.39
CA LEU A 529 -7.38 -6.38 9.98
C LEU A 529 -8.89 -6.31 9.70
N LEU A 530 -9.70 -6.89 10.57
CA LEU A 530 -11.17 -6.81 10.50
C LEU A 530 -11.64 -5.35 10.56
N ALA A 531 -11.05 -4.52 11.43
CA ALA A 531 -11.41 -3.10 11.54
C ALA A 531 -11.03 -2.33 10.26
N THR A 532 -9.84 -2.53 9.72
CA THR A 532 -9.40 -1.88 8.47
C THR A 532 -10.17 -2.33 7.23
N ARG A 533 -10.78 -3.52 7.26
CA ARG A 533 -11.63 -4.00 6.18
C ARG A 533 -12.92 -3.19 6.04
N GLU A 534 -13.51 -2.76 7.15
CA GLU A 534 -14.73 -1.93 7.16
C GLU A 534 -14.40 -0.44 7.19
N GLU A 535 -13.36 -0.07 7.93
CA GLU A 535 -12.93 1.31 8.17
C GLU A 535 -11.44 1.46 7.79
N PRO A 536 -11.08 1.57 6.50
CA PRO A 536 -9.68 1.69 6.06
C PRO A 536 -8.89 2.82 6.75
N GLY A 537 -9.56 3.89 7.19
CA GLY A 537 -8.95 4.98 7.97
C GLY A 537 -8.28 4.53 9.26
N VAL A 538 -8.68 3.39 9.84
CA VAL A 538 -8.06 2.81 11.04
C VAL A 538 -6.56 2.56 10.85
N ALA A 539 -6.11 2.19 9.64
CA ALA A 539 -4.71 1.84 9.37
C ALA A 539 -3.71 2.98 9.66
N ALA A 540 -4.18 4.24 9.66
CA ALA A 540 -3.38 5.41 10.02
C ALA A 540 -2.98 5.42 11.52
N TYR A 541 -3.74 4.73 12.36
CA TYR A 541 -3.61 4.73 13.83
C TYR A 541 -2.97 3.46 14.38
N LEU A 542 -2.58 2.52 13.51
CA LEU A 542 -1.99 1.25 13.88
C LEU A 542 -0.46 1.26 13.75
N VAL A 543 0.19 0.70 14.76
CA VAL A 543 1.62 0.36 14.74
C VAL A 543 1.80 -1.12 15.09
N ALA A 544 2.61 -1.85 14.33
CA ALA A 544 2.96 -3.23 14.64
C ALA A 544 4.19 -3.26 15.56
N GLY A 545 4.01 -3.71 16.80
CA GLY A 545 5.10 -3.83 17.77
C GLY A 545 6.11 -4.92 17.38
N GLN A 546 5.62 -6.09 16.96
CA GLN A 546 6.49 -7.19 16.54
C GLN A 546 6.00 -7.96 15.31
N ALA A 547 6.91 -8.72 14.69
CA ALA A 547 6.62 -9.82 13.79
C ALA A 547 6.67 -11.14 14.58
N SER A 548 5.50 -11.61 15.02
CA SER A 548 5.34 -12.94 15.65
C SER A 548 5.82 -14.07 14.74
N ARG A 549 6.27 -15.17 15.35
CA ARG A 549 6.64 -16.42 14.68
C ARG A 549 5.45 -17.18 14.06
N GLU A 550 4.21 -16.77 14.34
CA GLU A 550 3.03 -17.36 13.70
C GLU A 550 3.09 -17.21 12.17
N PHE A 551 2.93 -18.31 11.44
CA PHE A 551 3.23 -18.40 10.01
C PHE A 551 2.45 -17.38 9.16
N SER A 552 1.21 -17.10 9.54
CA SER A 552 0.33 -16.21 8.79
C SER A 552 0.41 -14.74 9.23
N HIS A 553 1.16 -14.42 10.30
CA HIS A 553 1.22 -13.04 10.81
C HIS A 553 1.85 -12.08 9.80
N GLN A 554 2.88 -12.50 9.07
CA GLN A 554 3.49 -11.66 8.04
C GLN A 554 2.50 -11.32 6.91
N ALA A 555 1.64 -12.26 6.52
CA ALA A 555 0.60 -12.01 5.53
C ALA A 555 -0.46 -11.02 6.06
N VAL A 556 -0.81 -11.12 7.35
CA VAL A 556 -1.72 -10.16 8.02
C VAL A 556 -1.11 -8.76 8.07
N LEU A 557 0.15 -8.63 8.45
CA LEU A 557 0.86 -7.35 8.46
C LEU A 557 0.95 -6.74 7.05
N GLN A 558 1.17 -7.58 6.03
CA GLN A 558 1.18 -7.13 4.63
C GLN A 558 -0.19 -6.59 4.18
N GLU A 559 -1.29 -7.27 4.50
CA GLU A 559 -2.65 -6.80 4.17
C GLU A 559 -3.02 -5.53 4.96
N LEU A 560 -2.51 -5.38 6.19
CA LEU A 560 -2.62 -4.15 6.98
C LEU A 560 -1.74 -2.99 6.47
N GLY A 561 -0.79 -3.26 5.56
CA GLY A 561 0.21 -2.28 5.13
C GLY A 561 1.15 -1.85 6.26
N LEU A 562 1.45 -2.75 7.21
CA LEU A 562 2.28 -2.48 8.37
C LEU A 562 3.60 -3.24 8.30
N GLU A 563 4.66 -2.57 8.72
CA GLU A 563 5.95 -3.19 8.99
C GLU A 563 6.19 -3.19 10.51
N ALA A 564 6.55 -4.34 11.06
CA ALA A 564 6.80 -4.47 12.49
C ALA A 564 8.10 -3.77 12.92
N LEU A 565 8.08 -3.14 14.10
CA LEU A 565 9.26 -2.53 14.71
C LEU A 565 10.31 -3.58 15.10
N ILE A 566 9.87 -4.76 15.54
CA ILE A 566 10.75 -5.81 16.08
C ILE A 566 10.49 -7.15 15.38
N ASP A 567 11.54 -7.79 14.86
CA ASP A 567 11.49 -9.20 14.44
C ASP A 567 12.44 -10.03 15.32
N ALA A 568 11.91 -10.48 16.46
CA ALA A 568 12.64 -11.25 17.47
C ALA A 568 12.08 -12.66 17.67
N ARG A 569 11.11 -13.07 16.85
CA ARG A 569 10.44 -14.38 16.89
C ARG A 569 9.73 -14.66 18.22
N PHE A 570 9.12 -13.64 18.83
CA PHE A 570 8.33 -13.83 20.04
C PHE A 570 7.02 -14.60 19.74
N ARG A 571 6.50 -15.26 20.77
CA ARG A 571 5.21 -15.99 20.75
C ARG A 571 4.57 -16.08 22.14
N ALA A 572 4.93 -15.17 23.04
CA ALA A 572 4.43 -15.18 24.41
C ALA A 572 2.94 -14.80 24.48
N GLY A 573 2.48 -13.91 23.59
CA GLY A 573 1.18 -13.26 23.73
C GLY A 573 1.24 -12.17 24.80
N GLU A 574 0.11 -11.91 25.46
CA GLU A 574 0.00 -10.99 26.60
C GLU A 574 0.43 -9.53 26.32
N GLY A 575 0.67 -9.15 25.07
CA GLY A 575 1.06 -7.79 24.68
C GLY A 575 2.56 -7.51 24.75
N VAL A 576 3.41 -8.54 24.90
CA VAL A 576 4.88 -8.39 25.06
C VAL A 576 5.51 -7.58 23.93
N GLY A 577 5.18 -7.87 22.67
CA GLY A 577 5.70 -7.14 21.53
C GLY A 577 5.14 -5.73 21.40
N ALA A 578 3.89 -5.51 21.83
CA ALA A 578 3.31 -4.17 21.88
C ALA A 578 4.00 -3.28 22.91
N ILE A 579 4.33 -3.82 24.09
CA ILE A 579 5.08 -3.12 25.15
C ILE A 579 6.48 -2.72 24.67
N LEU A 580 7.23 -3.65 24.09
CA LEU A 580 8.58 -3.35 23.58
C LEU A 580 8.54 -2.31 22.44
N GLY A 581 7.56 -2.44 21.54
CA GLY A 581 7.31 -1.44 20.50
C GLY A 581 6.99 -0.07 21.09
N ALA A 582 6.14 0.00 22.12
CA ALA A 582 5.80 1.24 22.81
C ALA A 582 7.01 1.92 23.45
N THR A 583 7.92 1.16 24.07
CA THR A 583 9.16 1.72 24.61
C THR A 583 10.01 2.38 23.53
N MET A 584 10.13 1.76 22.34
CA MET A 584 10.82 2.36 21.20
C MET A 584 10.12 3.64 20.72
N LEU A 585 8.80 3.61 20.58
CA LEU A 585 7.99 4.74 20.14
C LEU A 585 8.11 5.93 21.09
N LEU A 586 7.91 5.72 22.40
CA LEU A 586 7.98 6.78 23.41
C LEU A 586 9.39 7.37 23.50
N THR A 587 10.43 6.53 23.41
CA THR A 587 11.83 7.01 23.33
C THR A 587 12.02 7.88 22.10
N GLY A 588 11.52 7.46 20.94
CA GLY A 588 11.63 8.24 19.72
C GLY A 588 10.81 9.53 19.73
N LEU A 589 9.64 9.56 20.39
CA LEU A 589 8.90 10.80 20.62
C LEU A 589 9.69 11.79 21.49
N THR A 590 10.39 11.31 22.52
CA THR A 590 11.32 12.13 23.31
C THR A 590 12.42 12.69 22.41
N VAL A 591 13.02 11.87 21.55
CA VAL A 591 14.00 12.33 20.56
C VAL A 591 13.42 13.42 19.67
N ARG A 592 12.17 13.26 19.18
CA ARG A 592 11.51 14.27 18.31
C ARG A 592 11.19 15.59 19.02
N ARG A 593 10.95 15.57 20.33
CA ARG A 593 10.68 16.78 21.12
C ARG A 593 11.96 17.51 21.50
N ASP A 594 12.96 16.77 21.97
CA ASP A 594 14.06 17.32 22.76
C ASP A 594 15.38 17.42 21.96
N SER A 595 15.45 16.84 20.77
CA SER A 595 16.64 16.97 19.93
C SER A 595 16.83 18.39 19.44
N ALA A 596 18.10 18.78 19.29
CA ALA A 596 18.51 20.05 18.71
C ALA A 596 17.80 20.32 17.37
N ARG A 597 17.39 21.57 17.17
CA ARG A 597 16.76 22.04 15.94
C ARG A 597 17.67 22.94 15.13
N THR A 598 17.47 22.96 13.83
CA THR A 598 18.22 23.79 12.90
C THR A 598 17.48 25.10 12.60
N ALA A 599 18.23 26.14 12.27
CA ALA A 599 17.71 27.46 11.90
C ALA A 599 16.95 27.48 10.56
#